data_AF-A0A7R9IJ66-F1
#
_entry.id   AF-A0A7R9IJ66-F1
#
_cell.length_a   1.000
_cell.length_b   1.000
_cell.length_c   1.000
_cell.angle_alpha   90.00
_cell.angle_beta   90.00
_cell.angle_gamma   90.00
#
_symmetry.space_group_name_H-M   'P 1'
#
loop_
_entity.id
_entity.type
_entity.pdbx_description
1 polymer ?
#
loop_
_entity_poly.entity_id
_entity_poly.type
_entity_poly.pdbx_seq_one_letter_code
_entity_poly.pdbx_strand_id
1 'polypeptide(L)'
;TLQGKMLLDLIFAAILSLYLRNVLLFHENSATFVYHMFITVCYVAPLAGAVLADGVLGRFSPMTMCGLTLIGIGTGGIKPCVAAFGGDQFHLPRQEDLLKQFFSVFYFAICFGGLLGMFVIPALRRTVTCFNEDSCYALGFGFSAGLMFLALFFFLGGKPLYRIKEPREDVMAEFIKCASYCLMYLQFAIRRKIFSKKNPKNHWLDYATGHYRSKLISDMKTVFAILSMYLPLPFFWALFDQQGSRWTFQASRMDSKFLGMWLMPDQIQVVNPAMVLILIPLFDKGLYPLLRQHRQLMSSPLHKMMLGGITAGLSFVAAGLLEIKLEETYPVLPRYGEAQLNIINTLPCDVDVVNPFNKLQNISSAENYVFRAVSAKNYTSNEIFVFTPKNCNNLKLRVPGARLNVFTSELQVISVIISSTNNKLELSTVEPDELEKSLSGKPKLRVLLLQSSPSNKNIAVNIHGGVLSSHTFNAPNKKLSSSVYWELDPGRYNYSLSFSKTILNTYQGEIYAELGAVYSLLIQEIDYGVEFSKLYEMTPPNTIHMVWLLPQYVLISVSEVMFVIAGLQFSFTQVHFAK
;
A
#
# COMPACT_ATOMS: atom_id res chain seq x y z
N THR A 1 -11.97 -1.18 24.88
CA THR A 1 -11.67 -1.55 23.47
C THR A 1 -10.82 -0.50 22.74
N LEU A 2 -10.00 0.30 23.44
CA LEU A 2 -9.35 1.49 22.87
C LEU A 2 -7.81 1.48 22.96
N GLN A 3 -7.19 0.34 23.25
CA GLN A 3 -5.73 0.27 23.42
C GLN A 3 -5.08 -0.72 22.46
N GLY A 4 -4.10 -0.19 21.72
CA GLY A 4 -2.99 -0.94 21.12
C GLY A 4 -3.27 -1.54 19.76
N LYS A 5 -2.75 -0.91 18.70
CA LYS A 5 -2.31 -1.68 17.53
C LYS A 5 -1.20 -2.60 18.05
N MET A 6 -1.38 -3.91 17.95
CA MET A 6 -0.36 -4.85 18.40
C MET A 6 0.82 -4.77 17.41
N LEU A 7 2.03 -5.07 17.90
CA LEU A 7 3.24 -5.26 17.10
C LEU A 7 2.99 -5.95 15.75
N LEU A 8 2.27 -7.07 15.78
CA LEU A 8 1.93 -7.85 14.60
C LEU A 8 1.02 -7.06 13.65
N ASP A 9 0.02 -6.32 14.13
CA ASP A 9 -0.90 -5.57 13.26
C ASP A 9 -0.19 -4.46 12.52
N LEU A 10 0.75 -3.75 13.17
CA LEU A 10 1.55 -2.70 12.53
C LEU A 10 2.44 -3.27 11.42
N ILE A 11 3.11 -4.39 11.70
CA ILE A 11 4.04 -5.06 10.78
C ILE A 11 3.29 -5.73 9.62
N PHE A 12 2.21 -6.46 9.93
CA PHE A 12 1.38 -7.08 8.90
C PHE A 12 0.68 -6.01 8.06
N ALA A 13 0.16 -4.94 8.67
CA ALA A 13 -0.46 -3.86 7.91
C ALA A 13 0.51 -3.17 6.95
N ALA A 14 1.75 -2.94 7.39
CA ALA A 14 2.76 -2.28 6.58
C ALA A 14 3.08 -3.03 5.27
N ILE A 15 3.09 -4.37 5.34
CA ILE A 15 3.53 -5.23 4.24
C ILE A 15 2.34 -5.78 3.43
N LEU A 16 1.16 -5.92 4.05
CA LEU A 16 -0.01 -6.57 3.45
C LEU A 16 -0.52 -5.83 2.21
N SER A 17 -0.55 -4.50 2.22
CA SER A 17 -1.01 -3.71 1.07
C SER A 17 -0.15 -3.95 -0.17
N LEU A 18 1.18 -4.01 0.00
CA LEU A 18 2.14 -4.34 -1.06
C LEU A 18 2.06 -5.80 -1.49
N TYR A 19 1.86 -6.74 -0.56
CA TYR A 19 1.69 -8.16 -0.88
C TYR A 19 0.43 -8.42 -1.72
N LEU A 20 -0.71 -7.84 -1.34
CA LEU A 20 -1.99 -7.98 -2.05
C LEU A 20 -1.88 -7.48 -3.51
N ARG A 21 -1.11 -6.42 -3.73
CA ARG A 21 -0.94 -5.80 -5.04
C ARG A 21 0.16 -6.48 -5.87
N ASN A 22 1.32 -6.76 -5.29
CA ASN A 22 2.49 -7.24 -6.03
C ASN A 22 2.52 -8.76 -6.24
N VAL A 23 2.00 -9.54 -5.28
CA VAL A 23 2.03 -11.01 -5.35
C VAL A 23 0.68 -11.55 -5.80
N LEU A 24 -0.41 -11.01 -5.27
CA LEU A 24 -1.77 -11.43 -5.65
C LEU A 24 -2.35 -10.64 -6.84
N LEU A 25 -1.58 -9.69 -7.40
CA LEU A 25 -1.91 -8.93 -8.61
C LEU A 25 -3.24 -8.15 -8.53
N PHE A 26 -3.67 -7.74 -7.34
CA PHE A 26 -4.91 -6.96 -7.19
C PHE A 26 -4.77 -5.54 -7.71
N HIS A 27 -5.86 -4.88 -8.12
CA HIS A 27 -5.83 -3.44 -8.40
C HIS A 27 -5.61 -2.63 -7.10
N GLU A 28 -4.96 -1.45 -7.13
CA GLU A 28 -4.68 -0.66 -5.91
C GLU A 28 -5.93 -0.40 -5.06
N ASN A 29 -7.05 -0.09 -5.71
CA ASN A 29 -8.34 0.10 -5.05
C ASN A 29 -8.84 -1.19 -4.38
N SER A 30 -8.66 -2.34 -5.03
CA SER A 30 -9.04 -3.66 -4.48
C SER A 30 -8.10 -4.08 -3.35
N ALA A 31 -6.80 -3.84 -3.47
CA ALA A 31 -5.81 -4.09 -2.43
C ALA A 31 -6.09 -3.23 -1.18
N THR A 32 -6.41 -1.94 -1.39
CA THR A 32 -6.83 -1.02 -0.31
C THR A 32 -8.12 -1.50 0.35
N PHE A 33 -9.11 -1.92 -0.45
CA PHE A 33 -10.36 -2.46 0.07
C PHE A 33 -10.15 -3.72 0.90
N VAL A 34 -9.37 -4.69 0.40
CA VAL A 34 -9.08 -5.96 1.12
C VAL A 34 -8.25 -5.69 2.37
N TYR A 35 -7.29 -4.76 2.32
CA TYR A 35 -6.56 -4.29 3.50
C TYR A 35 -7.50 -3.73 4.56
N HIS A 36 -8.40 -2.81 4.20
CA HIS A 36 -9.36 -2.24 5.14
C HIS A 36 -10.40 -3.25 5.62
N MET A 37 -10.78 -4.22 4.79
CA MET A 37 -11.61 -5.36 5.21
C MET A 37 -10.87 -6.23 6.23
N PHE A 38 -9.59 -6.53 6.03
CA PHE A 38 -8.77 -7.26 7.00
C PHE A 38 -8.64 -6.50 8.31
N ILE A 39 -8.36 -5.20 8.26
CA ILE A 39 -8.31 -4.33 9.44
C ILE A 39 -9.67 -4.28 10.14
N THR A 40 -10.76 -4.19 9.36
CA THR A 40 -12.14 -4.26 9.88
C THR A 40 -12.36 -5.60 10.55
N VAL A 41 -11.98 -6.73 9.95
CA VAL A 41 -12.04 -8.05 10.58
C VAL A 41 -11.15 -8.09 11.83
N CYS A 42 -9.97 -7.50 11.88
CA CYS A 42 -9.17 -7.47 13.11
C CYS A 42 -9.83 -6.67 14.25
N TYR A 43 -10.55 -5.59 13.91
CA TYR A 43 -11.28 -4.77 14.88
C TYR A 43 -12.67 -5.31 15.22
N VAL A 44 -13.31 -6.02 14.29
CA VAL A 44 -14.69 -6.53 14.37
C VAL A 44 -14.74 -8.01 14.71
N ALA A 45 -13.69 -8.81 14.46
CA ALA A 45 -13.59 -10.22 14.87
C ALA A 45 -13.78 -10.46 16.38
N PRO A 46 -13.42 -9.53 17.31
CA PRO A 46 -13.84 -9.65 18.70
C PRO A 46 -15.36 -9.68 18.90
N LEU A 47 -16.12 -9.05 18.00
CA LEU A 47 -17.59 -8.96 18.01
C LEU A 47 -18.28 -9.91 17.01
N ALA A 48 -17.65 -10.24 15.89
CA ALA A 48 -18.23 -11.01 14.78
C ALA A 48 -17.64 -12.42 14.62
N GLY A 49 -16.59 -12.76 15.37
CA GLY A 49 -16.07 -14.13 15.45
C GLY A 49 -17.08 -15.15 15.98
N ALA A 50 -18.20 -14.68 16.55
CA ALA A 50 -19.33 -15.51 16.94
C ALA A 50 -20.42 -15.67 15.86
N VAL A 51 -20.38 -14.93 14.73
CA VAL A 51 -21.52 -14.82 13.80
C VAL A 51 -21.16 -15.10 12.33
N LEU A 52 -19.92 -14.89 11.89
CA LEU A 52 -19.53 -14.98 10.47
C LEU A 52 -18.67 -16.21 10.12
N ALA A 53 -18.91 -17.35 10.78
CA ALA A 53 -18.29 -18.61 10.40
C ALA A 53 -18.89 -19.23 9.13
N ASP A 54 -20.01 -18.72 8.62
CA ASP A 54 -20.62 -19.22 7.38
C ASP A 54 -21.06 -18.07 6.48
N GLY A 55 -20.54 -18.08 5.26
CA GLY A 55 -21.18 -17.39 4.14
C GLY A 55 -20.26 -16.46 3.37
N VAL A 56 -19.90 -16.94 2.18
CA VAL A 56 -19.40 -16.17 1.04
C VAL A 56 -17.91 -15.89 1.08
N LEU A 57 -17.16 -16.58 0.21
CA LEU A 57 -16.20 -15.94 -0.70
C LEU A 57 -15.72 -16.96 -1.74
N GLY A 58 -16.17 -16.77 -2.98
CA GLY A 58 -15.66 -17.45 -4.15
C GLY A 58 -14.37 -16.82 -4.67
N ARG A 59 -13.60 -17.63 -5.42
CA ARG A 59 -12.45 -17.28 -6.28
C ARG A 59 -11.20 -16.67 -5.62
N PHE A 60 -10.73 -17.20 -4.48
CA PHE A 60 -9.41 -16.86 -3.92
C PHE A 60 -8.65 -18.13 -3.48
N SER A 61 -7.31 -18.08 -3.43
CA SER A 61 -6.50 -19.16 -2.80
C SER A 61 -6.91 -19.26 -1.33
N PRO A 62 -7.68 -20.29 -0.94
CA PRO A 62 -8.42 -20.29 0.32
C PRO A 62 -7.49 -20.28 1.54
N MET A 63 -6.27 -20.78 1.39
CA MET A 63 -5.30 -20.94 2.47
C MET A 63 -4.85 -19.60 3.09
N THR A 64 -4.55 -18.59 2.26
CA THR A 64 -4.04 -17.30 2.74
C THR A 64 -5.12 -16.48 3.44
N MET A 65 -6.36 -16.53 2.95
CA MET A 65 -7.50 -15.85 3.57
C MET A 65 -7.88 -16.49 4.91
N CYS A 66 -7.81 -17.82 5.01
CA CYS A 66 -7.96 -18.53 6.28
C CYS A 66 -6.88 -18.10 7.28
N GLY A 67 -5.61 -18.00 6.86
CA GLY A 67 -4.50 -17.57 7.71
C GLY A 67 -4.70 -16.15 8.26
N LEU A 68 -5.03 -15.18 7.40
CA LEU A 68 -5.29 -13.80 7.82
C LEU A 68 -6.51 -13.71 8.75
N THR A 69 -7.57 -14.46 8.47
CA THR A 69 -8.76 -14.49 9.34
C THR A 69 -8.42 -15.02 10.73
N LEU A 70 -7.66 -16.11 10.82
CA LEU A 70 -7.22 -16.68 12.10
C LEU A 70 -6.37 -15.70 12.91
N ILE A 71 -5.46 -14.98 12.24
CA ILE A 71 -4.66 -13.93 12.89
C ILE A 71 -5.58 -12.81 13.39
N GLY A 72 -6.55 -12.36 12.58
CA GLY A 72 -7.52 -11.34 12.96
C GLY A 72 -8.35 -11.72 14.19
N ILE A 73 -8.82 -12.98 14.26
CA ILE A 73 -9.56 -13.50 15.41
C ILE A 73 -8.66 -13.58 16.65
N GLY A 74 -7.44 -14.14 16.50
CA GLY A 74 -6.49 -14.29 17.61
C GLY A 74 -6.07 -12.95 18.20
N THR A 75 -5.64 -12.01 17.35
CA THR A 75 -5.25 -10.66 17.77
C THR A 75 -6.42 -9.90 18.39
N GLY A 76 -7.60 -10.01 17.79
CA GLY A 76 -8.83 -9.41 18.30
C GLY A 76 -9.21 -9.90 19.71
N GLY A 77 -9.08 -11.20 19.97
CA GLY A 77 -9.39 -11.79 21.28
C GLY A 77 -8.34 -11.49 22.37
N ILE A 78 -7.06 -11.46 22.01
CA ILE A 78 -5.96 -11.25 22.97
C ILE A 78 -5.95 -9.80 23.48
N LYS A 79 -6.19 -8.81 22.61
CA LYS A 79 -6.09 -7.37 22.94
C LYS A 79 -6.87 -6.92 24.19
N PRO A 80 -8.20 -7.12 24.29
CA PRO A 80 -8.96 -6.67 25.46
C PRO A 80 -8.60 -7.47 26.71
N CYS A 81 -8.24 -8.75 26.55
CA CYS A 81 -8.01 -9.68 27.65
C CYS A 81 -6.68 -9.43 28.35
N VAL A 82 -5.58 -9.21 27.61
CA VAL A 82 -4.24 -9.05 28.21
C VAL A 82 -4.15 -7.77 29.05
N ALA A 83 -4.68 -6.65 28.54
CA ALA A 83 -4.66 -5.39 29.27
C ALA A 83 -5.52 -5.45 30.56
N ALA A 84 -6.72 -6.05 30.47
CA ALA A 84 -7.58 -6.25 31.62
C ALA A 84 -6.97 -7.22 32.65
N PHE A 85 -6.44 -8.35 32.19
CA PHE A 85 -5.81 -9.36 33.04
C PHE A 85 -4.57 -8.83 33.76
N GLY A 86 -3.74 -8.04 33.07
CA GLY A 86 -2.59 -7.37 33.67
C GLY A 86 -2.99 -6.37 34.75
N GLY A 87 -4.03 -5.56 34.51
CA GLY A 87 -4.57 -4.64 35.51
C GLY A 87 -5.19 -5.34 36.72
N ASP A 88 -5.78 -6.51 36.53
CA ASP A 88 -6.41 -7.30 37.59
C ASP A 88 -5.43 -7.91 38.60
N GLN A 89 -4.14 -7.89 38.32
CA GLN A 89 -3.09 -8.38 39.23
C GLN A 89 -2.86 -7.45 40.43
N PHE A 90 -3.26 -6.17 40.33
CA PHE A 90 -3.01 -5.17 41.37
C PHE A 90 -4.18 -5.05 42.36
N HIS A 91 -3.87 -4.79 43.64
CA HIS A 91 -4.85 -4.57 44.70
C HIS A 91 -5.27 -3.09 44.79
N LEU A 92 -6.46 -2.77 44.29
CA LEU A 92 -7.07 -1.44 44.41
C LEU A 92 -7.81 -1.31 45.77
N PRO A 93 -7.74 -0.14 46.45
CA PRO A 93 -7.06 1.11 46.05
C PRO A 93 -5.57 1.21 46.46
N ARG A 94 -5.02 0.25 47.22
CA ARG A 94 -3.68 0.35 47.82
C ARG A 94 -2.50 0.45 46.83
N GLN A 95 -2.67 -0.05 45.60
CA GLN A 95 -1.62 -0.10 44.57
C GLN A 95 -1.96 0.71 43.30
N GLU A 96 -2.71 1.80 43.42
CA GLU A 96 -3.14 2.59 42.26
C GLU A 96 -1.98 3.21 41.47
N ASP A 97 -0.93 3.68 42.13
CA ASP A 97 0.22 4.30 41.46
C ASP A 97 1.09 3.28 40.70
N LEU A 98 1.25 2.07 41.27
CA LEU A 98 1.91 0.94 40.60
C LEU A 98 1.12 0.52 39.34
N LEU A 99 -0.21 0.54 39.40
CA LEU A 99 -1.07 0.24 38.25
C LEU A 99 -0.89 1.27 37.13
N LYS A 100 -0.81 2.57 37.46
CA LYS A 100 -0.54 3.64 36.48
C LYS A 100 0.82 3.45 35.81
N GLN A 101 1.86 3.13 36.60
CA GLN A 101 3.20 2.86 36.09
C GLN A 101 3.22 1.61 35.18
N PHE A 102 2.52 0.54 35.56
CA PHE A 102 2.36 -0.66 34.73
C PHE A 102 1.78 -0.33 33.35
N PHE A 103 0.67 0.41 33.28
CA PHE A 103 0.08 0.78 31.99
C PHE A 103 0.98 1.69 31.15
N SER A 104 1.78 2.56 31.78
CA SER A 104 2.76 3.40 31.07
C SER A 104 3.88 2.56 30.46
N VAL A 105 4.44 1.59 31.21
CA VAL A 105 5.49 0.69 30.71
C VAL A 105 4.93 -0.26 29.65
N PHE A 106 3.70 -0.75 29.84
CA PHE A 106 3.01 -1.58 28.87
C PHE A 106 2.82 -0.86 27.53
N TYR A 107 2.37 0.40 27.56
CA TYR A 107 2.23 1.21 26.36
C TYR A 107 3.58 1.49 25.69
N PHE A 108 4.61 1.82 26.46
CA PHE A 108 5.97 1.98 25.94
C PHE A 108 6.48 0.70 25.26
N ALA A 109 6.27 -0.47 25.86
CA ALA A 109 6.68 -1.75 25.29
C ALA A 109 5.96 -2.06 23.97
N ILE A 110 4.68 -1.71 23.84
CA ILE A 110 3.93 -1.83 22.59
C ILE A 110 4.56 -0.96 21.49
N CYS A 111 4.81 0.31 21.78
CA CYS A 111 5.39 1.25 20.82
C CYS A 111 6.83 0.84 20.43
N PHE A 112 7.65 0.49 21.41
CA PHE A 112 9.03 0.07 21.22
C PHE A 112 9.14 -1.24 20.43
N GLY A 113 8.31 -2.22 20.79
CA GLY A 113 8.15 -3.42 19.99
C GLY A 113 7.79 -3.04 18.55
N GLY A 114 6.72 -2.26 18.36
CA GLY A 114 6.23 -1.80 17.05
C GLY A 114 7.36 -1.28 16.16
N LEU A 115 8.17 -0.40 16.74
CA LEU A 115 9.36 0.18 16.10
C LEU A 115 10.39 -0.89 15.70
N LEU A 116 10.78 -1.78 16.62
CA LEU A 116 11.72 -2.86 16.33
C LEU A 116 11.20 -3.79 15.24
N GLY A 117 9.92 -4.15 15.29
CA GLY A 117 9.30 -5.02 14.30
C GLY A 117 9.32 -4.43 12.90
N MET A 118 9.04 -3.12 12.77
CA MET A 118 9.11 -2.42 11.49
C MET A 118 10.53 -2.29 10.93
N PHE A 119 11.58 -2.40 11.76
CA PHE A 119 12.97 -2.42 11.28
C PHE A 119 13.46 -3.84 10.98
N VAL A 120 13.24 -4.77 11.91
CA VAL A 120 13.76 -6.14 11.87
C VAL A 120 13.07 -6.97 10.79
N ILE A 121 11.75 -6.88 10.64
CA ILE A 121 11.01 -7.73 9.69
C ILE A 121 11.36 -7.42 8.22
N PRO A 122 11.39 -6.14 7.77
CA PRO A 122 11.86 -5.82 6.42
C PRO A 122 13.33 -6.15 6.19
N ALA A 123 14.19 -5.97 7.22
CA ALA A 123 15.60 -6.33 7.13
C ALA A 123 15.78 -7.84 6.92
N LEU A 124 15.09 -8.68 7.71
CA LEU A 124 15.11 -10.13 7.57
C LEU A 124 14.58 -10.59 6.21
N ARG A 125 13.54 -9.94 5.69
CA ARG A 125 12.97 -10.24 4.37
C ARG A 125 13.99 -10.03 3.23
N ARG A 126 14.90 -9.06 3.36
CA ARG A 126 15.85 -8.66 2.31
C ARG A 126 17.15 -9.44 2.33
N THR A 127 17.65 -9.81 3.50
CA THR A 127 18.99 -10.42 3.62
C THR A 127 19.02 -11.89 3.21
N VAL A 128 17.86 -12.55 3.14
CA VAL A 128 17.76 -13.98 2.82
C VAL A 128 16.85 -14.19 1.61
N THR A 129 17.40 -14.77 0.55
CA THR A 129 16.63 -15.24 -0.61
C THR A 129 15.95 -16.57 -0.27
N CYS A 130 14.64 -16.69 -0.51
CA CYS A 130 13.89 -17.93 -0.31
C CYS A 130 13.20 -18.32 -1.61
N PHE A 131 13.12 -19.63 -1.90
CA PHE A 131 12.34 -20.18 -3.02
C PHE A 131 12.65 -19.56 -4.41
N ASN A 132 13.92 -19.19 -4.67
CA ASN A 132 14.35 -18.52 -5.91
C ASN A 132 13.69 -17.15 -6.18
N GLU A 133 13.13 -16.49 -5.16
CA GLU A 133 12.70 -15.10 -5.22
C GLU A 133 13.60 -14.20 -4.35
N ASP A 134 13.82 -12.96 -4.81
CA ASP A 134 14.69 -11.97 -4.17
C ASP A 134 14.15 -11.43 -2.83
N SER A 135 12.96 -11.85 -2.39
CA SER A 135 12.40 -11.40 -1.10
C SER A 135 11.66 -12.52 -0.35
N CYS A 136 12.09 -12.81 0.88
CA CYS A 136 11.55 -13.92 1.67
C CYS A 136 10.49 -13.47 2.68
N TYR A 137 9.22 -13.51 2.28
CA TYR A 137 8.10 -13.20 3.18
C TYR A 137 7.88 -14.27 4.26
N ALA A 138 8.16 -15.55 3.94
CA ALA A 138 7.98 -16.66 4.87
C ALA A 138 8.83 -16.49 6.14
N LEU A 139 10.06 -15.95 6.02
CA LEU A 139 10.94 -15.71 7.16
C LEU A 139 10.39 -14.62 8.09
N GLY A 140 9.85 -13.53 7.54
CA GLY A 140 9.24 -12.46 8.34
C GLY A 140 8.01 -12.93 9.12
N PHE A 141 7.13 -13.69 8.48
CA PHE A 141 5.96 -14.27 9.14
C PHE A 141 6.36 -15.37 10.15
N GLY A 142 7.32 -16.21 9.80
CA GLY A 142 7.85 -17.26 10.68
C GLY A 142 8.50 -16.69 11.94
N PHE A 143 9.29 -15.63 11.81
CA PHE A 143 9.89 -14.92 12.96
C PHE A 143 8.81 -14.37 13.90
N SER A 144 7.77 -13.74 13.36
CA SER A 144 6.64 -13.22 14.13
C SER A 144 5.87 -14.34 14.85
N ALA A 145 5.66 -15.48 14.18
CA ALA A 145 5.03 -16.66 14.78
C ALA A 145 5.89 -17.24 15.92
N GLY A 146 7.21 -17.33 15.72
CA GLY A 146 8.15 -17.80 16.76
C GLY A 146 8.13 -16.92 18.02
N LEU A 147 8.10 -15.60 17.86
CA LEU A 147 7.95 -14.67 18.99
C LEU A 147 6.60 -14.84 19.72
N MET A 148 5.52 -15.12 18.99
CA MET A 148 4.21 -15.40 19.60
C MET A 148 4.22 -16.69 20.41
N PHE A 149 4.86 -17.76 19.90
CA PHE A 149 5.03 -19.01 20.66
C PHE A 149 5.86 -18.81 21.92
N LEU A 150 6.94 -18.03 21.83
CA LEU A 150 7.76 -17.69 22.99
C LEU A 150 6.95 -16.90 24.05
N ALA A 151 6.15 -15.93 23.61
CA ALA A 151 5.26 -15.17 24.48
C ALA A 151 4.23 -16.08 25.17
N LEU A 152 3.63 -17.01 24.43
CA LEU A 152 2.68 -17.99 24.97
C LEU A 152 3.36 -18.91 26.00
N PHE A 153 4.59 -19.35 25.73
CA PHE A 153 5.37 -20.18 26.66
C PHE A 153 5.59 -19.46 28.00
N PHE A 154 6.04 -18.20 27.98
CA PHE A 154 6.17 -17.40 29.20
C PHE A 154 4.82 -17.13 29.89
N PHE A 155 3.78 -16.86 29.11
CA PHE A 155 2.45 -16.60 29.65
C PHE A 155 1.90 -17.82 30.40
N LEU A 156 1.99 -19.02 29.81
CA LEU A 156 1.55 -20.27 30.43
C LEU A 156 2.45 -20.67 31.61
N GLY A 157 3.77 -20.45 31.51
CA GLY A 157 4.71 -20.69 32.60
C GLY A 157 4.44 -19.83 33.84
N GLY A 158 3.90 -18.62 33.66
CA GLY A 158 3.50 -17.72 34.75
C GLY A 158 2.14 -18.04 35.39
N LYS A 159 1.37 -19.00 34.86
CA LYS A 159 0.04 -19.38 35.38
C LYS A 159 -0.05 -19.53 36.91
N PRO A 160 0.88 -20.19 37.63
CA PRO A 160 0.77 -20.36 39.09
C PRO A 160 0.95 -19.04 39.88
N LEU A 161 1.50 -18.00 39.26
CA LEU A 161 1.74 -16.70 39.90
C LEU A 161 0.56 -15.73 39.71
N TYR A 162 -0.36 -16.03 38.80
CA TYR A 162 -1.43 -15.11 38.46
C TYR A 162 -2.60 -15.19 39.43
N ARG A 163 -3.14 -14.02 39.74
CA ARG A 163 -4.42 -13.89 40.41
C ARG A 163 -5.55 -13.98 39.38
N ILE A 164 -6.36 -15.03 39.49
CA ILE A 164 -7.54 -15.24 38.64
C ILE A 164 -8.76 -14.74 39.40
N LYS A 165 -9.47 -13.75 38.83
CA LYS A 165 -10.75 -13.27 39.38
C LYS A 165 -11.89 -14.18 38.94
N GLU A 166 -12.85 -14.39 39.82
CA GLU A 166 -14.07 -15.13 39.51
C GLU A 166 -14.91 -14.43 38.43
N PRO A 167 -15.56 -15.17 37.53
CA PRO A 167 -16.39 -14.60 36.48
C PRO A 167 -17.56 -13.82 37.10
N ARG A 168 -17.70 -12.55 36.72
CA ARG A 168 -18.89 -11.73 37.03
C ARG A 168 -20.03 -12.11 36.08
N GLU A 169 -21.27 -11.89 36.51
CA GLU A 169 -22.46 -12.00 35.65
C GLU A 169 -22.26 -11.28 34.31
N ASP A 170 -22.78 -11.85 33.22
CA ASP A 170 -22.59 -11.32 31.86
C ASP A 170 -23.42 -10.06 31.64
N VAL A 171 -22.85 -8.94 32.08
CA VAL A 171 -23.43 -7.60 31.95
C VAL A 171 -23.71 -7.24 30.48
N MET A 172 -22.93 -7.75 29.53
CA MET A 172 -23.12 -7.48 28.11
C MET A 172 -24.35 -8.20 27.55
N ALA A 173 -24.57 -9.47 27.94
CA ALA A 173 -25.76 -10.21 27.55
C ALA A 173 -27.04 -9.58 28.12
N GLU A 174 -27.02 -9.11 29.37
CA GLU A 174 -28.16 -8.38 29.95
C GLU A 174 -28.42 -7.04 29.23
N PHE A 175 -27.36 -6.31 28.88
CA PHE A 175 -27.45 -5.06 28.12
C PHE A 175 -28.10 -5.27 26.74
N ILE A 176 -27.69 -6.32 26.02
CA ILE A 176 -28.25 -6.66 24.68
C ILE A 176 -29.72 -7.10 24.79
N LYS A 177 -30.05 -7.93 25.79
CA LYS A 177 -31.44 -8.37 26.04
C LYS A 177 -32.36 -7.19 26.38
N CYS A 178 -31.88 -6.25 27.21
CA CYS A 178 -32.62 -5.05 27.56
C CYS A 178 -32.82 -4.13 26.33
N ALA A 179 -31.76 -3.91 25.55
CA ALA A 179 -31.82 -3.09 24.34
C ALA A 179 -32.75 -3.67 23.26
N SER A 180 -32.69 -4.98 23.02
CA SER A 180 -33.55 -5.66 22.04
C SER A 180 -35.01 -5.68 22.48
N TYR A 181 -35.30 -5.87 23.77
CA TYR A 181 -36.64 -5.73 24.34
C TYR A 181 -37.22 -4.32 24.14
N CYS A 182 -36.43 -3.28 24.45
CA CYS A 182 -36.81 -1.89 24.24
C CYS A 182 -37.09 -1.56 22.76
N LEU A 183 -36.22 -2.00 21.85
CA LEU A 183 -36.40 -1.81 20.40
C LEU A 183 -37.63 -2.53 19.86
N MET A 184 -37.86 -3.78 20.29
CA MET A 184 -39.05 -4.56 19.91
C MET A 184 -40.33 -3.89 20.40
N TYR A 185 -40.37 -3.45 21.67
CA TYR A 185 -41.52 -2.75 22.24
C TYR A 185 -41.79 -1.42 21.52
N LEU A 186 -40.74 -0.65 21.22
CA LEU A 186 -40.85 0.61 20.48
C LEU A 186 -41.37 0.38 19.05
N GLN A 187 -40.84 -0.61 18.34
CA GLN A 187 -41.33 -0.99 17.01
C GLN A 187 -42.80 -1.46 17.04
N PHE A 188 -43.20 -2.22 18.06
CA PHE A 188 -44.58 -2.67 18.25
C PHE A 188 -45.53 -1.49 18.54
N ALA A 189 -45.12 -0.54 19.38
CA ALA A 189 -45.88 0.66 19.71
C ALA A 189 -46.05 1.60 18.50
N ILE A 190 -45.00 1.78 17.69
CA ILE A 190 -45.04 2.58 16.45
C ILE A 190 -45.95 1.92 15.40
N ARG A 191 -45.82 0.60 15.19
CA ARG A 191 -46.61 -0.13 14.17
C ARG A 191 -48.11 -0.15 14.46
N ARG A 192 -48.52 -0.20 15.73
CA ARG A 192 -49.95 -0.21 16.08
C ARG A 192 -50.57 1.19 16.26
N LYS A 193 -49.83 2.28 16.02
CA LYS A 193 -50.25 3.67 16.35
C LYS A 193 -50.79 3.79 17.79
N ILE A 194 -50.33 2.94 18.73
CA ILE A 194 -50.71 2.99 20.15
C ILE A 194 -49.85 4.03 20.87
N PHE A 195 -49.69 5.22 20.28
CA PHE A 195 -49.35 6.41 21.05
C PHE A 195 -50.65 6.96 21.66
N SER A 196 -51.40 6.10 22.36
CA SER A 196 -52.61 6.50 23.07
C SER A 196 -52.20 7.11 24.40
N LYS A 197 -52.09 8.45 24.40
CA LYS A 197 -52.34 9.45 25.47
C LYS A 197 -51.96 9.21 26.96
N LYS A 198 -51.38 8.09 27.38
CA LYS A 198 -50.91 7.89 28.77
C LYS A 198 -49.38 7.97 28.81
N ASN A 199 -48.91 9.21 28.98
CA ASN A 199 -47.53 9.62 29.31
C ASN A 199 -46.43 9.05 28.39
N PRO A 200 -46.11 9.71 27.25
CA PRO A 200 -44.89 9.37 26.53
C PRO A 200 -43.70 9.57 27.47
N LYS A 201 -42.89 8.53 27.65
CA LYS A 201 -41.67 8.66 28.46
C LYS A 201 -40.61 9.39 27.64
N ASN A 202 -39.82 10.23 28.31
CA ASN A 202 -38.85 11.12 27.66
C ASN A 202 -37.73 10.37 26.92
N HIS A 203 -37.40 9.14 27.33
CA HIS A 203 -36.36 8.32 26.69
C HIS A 203 -36.89 6.93 26.33
N TRP A 204 -36.50 6.40 25.16
CA TRP A 204 -36.94 5.09 24.66
C TRP A 204 -36.53 3.91 25.55
N LEU A 205 -35.46 4.05 26.34
CA LEU A 205 -35.08 3.05 27.36
C LEU A 205 -36.03 3.00 28.57
N ASP A 206 -36.85 4.03 28.79
CA ASP A 206 -37.75 4.04 29.94
C ASP A 206 -38.94 3.08 29.75
N TYR A 207 -39.12 2.52 28.56
CA TYR A 207 -40.08 1.44 28.33
C TYR A 207 -39.68 0.12 29.01
N ALA A 208 -38.41 -0.06 29.40
CA ALA A 208 -37.95 -1.23 30.16
C ALA A 208 -38.17 -1.13 31.67
N THR A 209 -38.63 0.03 32.21
CA THR A 209 -38.82 0.18 33.66
C THR A 209 -39.89 -0.79 34.16
N GLY A 210 -39.52 -1.67 35.10
CA GLY A 210 -40.39 -2.72 35.66
C GLY A 210 -39.93 -4.14 35.30
N HIS A 211 -39.25 -4.33 34.16
CA HIS A 211 -38.68 -5.62 33.75
C HIS A 211 -37.18 -5.75 34.08
N TYR A 212 -36.45 -4.63 34.10
CA TYR A 212 -35.02 -4.58 34.36
C TYR A 212 -34.69 -3.64 35.53
N ARG A 213 -33.53 -3.85 36.17
CA ARG A 213 -33.05 -2.99 37.27
C ARG A 213 -32.93 -1.54 36.81
N SER A 214 -33.44 -0.60 37.62
CA SER A 214 -33.38 0.84 37.32
C SER A 214 -31.95 1.36 37.11
N LYS A 215 -30.98 0.80 37.85
CA LYS A 215 -29.54 1.10 37.67
C LYS A 215 -29.05 0.73 36.26
N LEU A 216 -29.40 -0.45 35.74
CA LEU A 216 -29.04 -0.87 34.38
C LEU A 216 -29.57 0.10 33.32
N ILE A 217 -30.83 0.51 33.45
CA ILE A 217 -31.47 1.47 32.52
C ILE A 217 -30.77 2.83 32.55
N SER A 218 -30.40 3.32 33.74
CA SER A 218 -29.64 4.57 33.92
C SER A 218 -28.23 4.48 33.32
N ASP A 219 -27.53 3.38 33.57
CA ASP A 219 -26.20 3.13 33.04
C ASP A 219 -26.22 3.03 31.51
N MET A 220 -27.21 2.34 30.94
CA MET A 220 -27.41 2.27 29.49
C MET A 220 -27.64 3.64 28.85
N LYS A 221 -28.45 4.53 29.46
CA LYS A 221 -28.63 5.91 28.96
C LYS A 221 -27.32 6.67 28.92
N THR A 222 -26.50 6.53 29.96
CA THR A 222 -25.18 7.15 30.06
C THR A 222 -24.23 6.60 28.98
N VAL A 223 -24.24 5.29 28.75
CA VAL A 223 -23.46 4.64 27.68
C VAL A 223 -23.87 5.14 26.29
N PHE A 224 -25.17 5.24 26.00
CA PHE A 224 -25.64 5.77 24.70
C PHE A 224 -25.28 7.25 24.50
N ALA A 225 -25.32 8.07 25.56
CA ALA A 225 -24.88 9.46 25.51
C ALA A 225 -23.36 9.56 25.23
N ILE A 226 -22.54 8.72 25.89
CA ILE A 226 -21.10 8.63 25.65
C ILE A 226 -20.82 8.14 24.22
N LEU A 227 -21.57 7.14 23.73
CA LEU A 227 -21.42 6.62 22.37
C LEU A 227 -21.71 7.70 21.32
N SER A 228 -22.74 8.53 21.53
CA SER A 228 -23.03 9.66 20.65
C SER A 228 -21.89 10.69 20.65
N MET A 229 -21.25 10.92 21.79
CA MET A 229 -20.07 11.79 21.87
C MET A 229 -18.85 11.20 21.14
N TYR A 230 -18.79 9.88 21.02
CA TYR A 230 -17.71 9.15 20.33
C TYR A 230 -17.91 8.98 18.83
N LEU A 231 -18.96 9.56 18.24
CA LEU A 231 -19.19 9.52 16.80
C LEU A 231 -18.03 10.06 15.93
N PRO A 232 -17.17 11.00 16.39
CA PRO A 232 -15.97 11.42 15.64
C PRO A 232 -14.83 10.38 15.61
N LEU A 233 -14.79 9.40 16.53
CA LEU A 233 -13.70 8.41 16.59
C LEU A 233 -13.55 7.57 15.31
N PRO A 234 -14.62 7.01 14.72
CA PRO A 234 -14.53 6.30 13.44
C PRO A 234 -13.90 7.13 12.32
N PHE A 235 -14.22 8.43 12.22
CA PHE A 235 -13.64 9.31 11.21
C PHE A 235 -12.14 9.51 11.43
N PHE A 236 -11.72 9.71 12.68
CA PHE A 236 -10.31 9.79 13.02
C PHE A 236 -9.55 8.53 12.61
N TRP A 237 -10.07 7.34 12.96
CA TRP A 237 -9.42 6.08 12.60
C TRP A 237 -9.43 5.81 11.09
N ALA A 238 -10.49 6.22 10.38
CA ALA A 238 -10.56 6.12 8.93
C ALA A 238 -9.48 6.97 8.23
N LEU A 239 -9.12 8.11 8.79
CA LEU A 239 -8.00 8.95 8.33
C LEU A 239 -6.66 8.35 8.75
N PHE A 240 -6.51 8.02 10.03
CA PHE A 240 -5.27 7.50 10.60
C PHE A 240 -4.80 6.20 9.94
N ASP A 241 -5.71 5.28 9.60
CA ASP A 241 -5.36 3.99 9.02
C ASP A 241 -4.93 4.05 7.53
N GLN A 242 -5.09 5.19 6.85
CA GLN A 242 -4.60 5.36 5.47
C GLN A 242 -3.07 5.43 5.38
N GLN A 243 -2.38 5.69 6.51
CA GLN A 243 -0.92 5.70 6.56
C GLN A 243 -0.30 4.35 6.17
N GLY A 244 -1.03 3.24 6.34
CA GLY A 244 -0.58 1.89 6.00
C GLY A 244 -0.84 1.49 4.54
N SER A 245 -1.72 2.23 3.85
CA SER A 245 -2.14 1.95 2.47
C SER A 245 -1.75 3.09 1.53
N ARG A 246 -2.55 4.14 1.45
CA ARG A 246 -2.39 5.24 0.49
C ARG A 246 -1.05 5.96 0.61
N TRP A 247 -0.56 6.20 1.83
CA TRP A 247 0.72 6.87 2.03
C TRP A 247 1.91 5.98 1.66
N THR A 248 1.79 4.66 1.81
CA THR A 248 2.80 3.70 1.32
C THR A 248 2.88 3.71 -0.21
N PHE A 249 1.73 3.80 -0.90
CA PHE A 249 1.70 3.93 -2.36
C PHE A 249 2.21 5.29 -2.84
N GLN A 250 1.96 6.35 -2.08
CA GLN A 250 2.57 7.65 -2.34
C GLN A 250 4.10 7.57 -2.21
N ALA A 251 4.60 6.92 -1.15
CA ALA A 251 6.03 6.74 -0.91
C ALA A 251 6.73 5.90 -1.99
N SER A 252 6.06 4.91 -2.59
CA SER A 252 6.67 4.09 -3.66
C SER A 252 6.94 4.87 -4.96
N ARG A 253 6.28 6.02 -5.12
CA ARG A 253 6.43 6.92 -6.27
C ARG A 253 7.39 8.09 -5.99
N MET A 254 8.10 8.05 -4.86
CA MET A 254 9.07 9.05 -4.44
C MET A 254 10.50 8.52 -4.53
N ASP A 255 11.48 9.43 -4.54
CA ASP A 255 12.89 9.08 -4.46
C ASP A 255 13.24 8.66 -3.02
N SER A 256 13.83 7.47 -2.90
CA SER A 256 14.19 6.81 -1.65
C SER A 256 15.65 7.01 -1.24
N LYS A 257 16.44 7.77 -2.00
CA LYS A 257 17.83 8.10 -1.64
C LYS A 257 17.86 9.00 -0.41
N PHE A 258 18.26 8.46 0.74
CA PHE A 258 18.42 9.24 1.97
C PHE A 258 19.80 8.99 2.59
N LEU A 259 20.62 10.03 2.69
CA LEU A 259 21.98 9.96 3.27
C LEU A 259 22.86 8.82 2.70
N GLY A 260 22.73 8.53 1.41
CA GLY A 260 23.47 7.45 0.74
C GLY A 260 22.92 6.03 0.97
N MET A 261 21.82 5.88 1.71
CA MET A 261 21.07 4.64 1.89
C MET A 261 19.73 4.69 1.14
N TRP A 262 19.20 3.52 0.80
CA TRP A 262 17.93 3.38 0.08
C TRP A 262 16.82 2.99 1.07
N LEU A 263 15.87 3.89 1.33
CA LEU A 263 14.75 3.64 2.24
C LEU A 263 13.56 3.02 1.50
N MET A 264 13.07 1.86 1.93
CA MET A 264 11.92 1.24 1.26
C MET A 264 10.61 1.94 1.62
N PRO A 265 9.61 1.98 0.72
CA PRO A 265 8.35 2.70 0.94
C PRO A 265 7.56 2.24 2.18
N ASP A 266 7.65 0.98 2.56
CA ASP A 266 7.02 0.41 3.77
C ASP A 266 7.72 0.85 5.07
N GLN A 267 9.02 1.15 5.00
CA GLN A 267 9.81 1.57 6.16
C GLN A 267 9.47 2.99 6.63
N ILE A 268 8.84 3.82 5.81
CA ILE A 268 8.41 5.18 6.23
C ILE A 268 7.38 5.14 7.36
N GLN A 269 6.65 4.03 7.51
CA GLN A 269 5.66 3.87 8.58
C GLN A 269 6.29 3.87 9.98
N VAL A 270 7.61 3.62 10.09
CA VAL A 270 8.41 3.74 11.32
C VAL A 270 8.36 5.16 11.90
N VAL A 271 8.18 6.18 11.05
CA VAL A 271 8.16 7.58 11.47
C VAL A 271 7.04 7.84 12.49
N ASN A 272 5.85 7.26 12.30
CA ASN A 272 4.73 7.51 13.21
C ASN A 272 5.01 7.06 14.67
N PRO A 273 5.32 5.78 14.97
CA PRO A 273 5.61 5.36 16.33
C PRO A 273 6.85 6.05 16.92
N ALA A 274 7.87 6.35 16.11
CA ALA A 274 9.04 7.11 16.57
C ALA A 274 8.65 8.53 17.01
N MET A 275 7.83 9.22 16.21
CA MET A 275 7.33 10.55 16.52
C MET A 275 6.44 10.53 17.76
N VAL A 276 5.54 9.55 17.91
CA VAL A 276 4.69 9.43 19.11
C VAL A 276 5.53 9.30 20.38
N LEU A 277 6.58 8.46 20.37
CA LEU A 277 7.48 8.30 21.52
C LEU A 277 8.20 9.60 21.91
N ILE A 278 8.53 10.45 20.93
CA ILE A 278 9.14 11.77 21.16
C ILE A 278 8.09 12.80 21.61
N LEU A 279 6.91 12.76 21.00
CA LEU A 279 5.85 13.74 21.22
C LEU A 279 5.18 13.59 22.58
N ILE A 280 5.03 12.37 23.12
CA ILE A 280 4.44 12.15 24.46
C ILE A 280 5.16 12.98 25.56
N PRO A 281 6.48 12.81 25.80
CA PRO A 281 7.17 13.57 26.83
C PRO A 281 7.19 15.08 26.51
N LEU A 282 7.27 15.45 25.23
CA LEU A 282 7.24 16.84 24.79
C LEU A 282 5.89 17.51 25.08
N PHE A 283 4.79 16.78 24.92
CA PHE A 283 3.44 17.28 25.20
C PHE A 283 3.18 17.36 26.70
N ASP A 284 3.51 16.29 27.45
CA ASP A 284 3.24 16.22 28.88
C ASP A 284 4.11 17.16 29.72
N LYS A 285 5.41 17.27 29.42
CA LYS A 285 6.35 18.11 30.18
C LYS A 285 6.56 19.50 29.59
N GLY A 286 6.27 19.69 28.30
CA GLY A 286 6.50 20.96 27.60
C GLY A 286 5.20 21.66 27.23
N LEU A 287 4.49 21.14 26.23
CA LEU A 287 3.39 21.86 25.58
C LEU A 287 2.19 22.10 26.52
N TYR A 288 1.70 21.07 27.22
CA TYR A 288 0.55 21.18 28.10
C TYR A 288 0.77 22.12 29.31
N PRO A 289 1.90 22.10 30.04
CA PRO A 289 2.12 23.04 31.13
C PRO A 289 2.23 24.49 30.63
N LEU A 290 2.90 24.74 29.51
CA LEU A 290 2.99 26.09 28.92
C LEU A 290 1.62 26.64 28.49
N LEU A 291 0.80 25.80 27.86
CA LEU A 291 -0.55 26.20 27.45
C LEU A 291 -1.44 26.49 28.65
N ARG A 292 -1.39 25.66 29.70
CA ARG A 292 -2.15 25.90 30.94
C ARG A 292 -1.80 27.24 31.59
N GLN A 293 -0.56 27.70 31.44
CA GLN A 293 -0.10 28.97 32.01
C GLN A 293 -0.62 30.20 31.24
N HIS A 294 -0.73 30.11 29.90
CA HIS A 294 -1.05 31.27 29.06
C HIS A 294 -2.52 31.42 28.65
N ARG A 295 -3.29 30.34 28.52
CA ARG A 295 -4.74 30.35 28.29
C ARG A 295 -5.32 29.02 28.77
N GLN A 296 -6.50 28.97 29.40
CA GLN A 296 -7.20 27.69 29.70
C GLN A 296 -7.56 26.84 28.44
N LEU A 297 -7.10 27.25 27.26
CA LEU A 297 -7.13 26.56 25.98
C LEU A 297 -6.39 25.21 26.13
N MET A 298 -7.13 24.09 26.07
CA MET A 298 -6.69 22.69 26.29
C MET A 298 -6.74 22.13 27.72
N SER A 299 -7.48 22.73 28.65
CA SER A 299 -7.71 22.13 29.98
C SER A 299 -8.59 20.88 29.94
N SER A 300 -9.63 20.85 29.07
CA SER A 300 -10.54 19.71 28.96
C SER A 300 -10.05 18.66 27.95
N PRO A 301 -10.21 17.36 28.24
CA PRO A 301 -9.91 16.29 27.28
C PRO A 301 -10.64 16.43 25.95
N LEU A 302 -11.87 16.97 25.96
CA LEU A 302 -12.69 17.16 24.76
C LEU A 302 -12.07 18.20 23.80
N HIS A 303 -11.50 19.29 24.34
CA HIS A 303 -10.81 20.29 23.52
C HIS A 303 -9.55 19.72 22.85
N LYS A 304 -8.81 18.84 23.56
CA LYS A 304 -7.65 18.14 23.00
C LYS A 304 -8.06 17.19 21.88
N MET A 305 -9.16 16.45 22.07
CA MET A 305 -9.73 15.59 21.02
C MET A 305 -10.17 16.40 19.80
N MET A 306 -10.86 17.54 19.98
CA MET A 306 -11.26 18.39 18.86
C MET A 306 -10.04 18.92 18.08
N LEU A 307 -9.03 19.44 18.79
CA LEU A 307 -7.83 19.96 18.14
C LEU A 307 -7.02 18.85 17.46
N GLY A 308 -6.98 17.64 18.03
CA GLY A 308 -6.46 16.45 17.36
C GLY A 308 -7.22 16.14 16.06
N GLY A 309 -8.56 16.13 16.09
CA GLY A 309 -9.35 15.92 14.87
C GLY A 309 -9.04 16.93 13.77
N ILE A 310 -8.83 18.20 14.13
CA ILE A 310 -8.45 19.25 13.17
C ILE A 310 -7.03 19.01 12.62
N THR A 311 -6.07 18.62 13.46
CA THR A 311 -4.70 18.32 13.00
C THR A 311 -4.63 17.08 12.10
N ALA A 312 -5.47 16.06 12.33
CA ALA A 312 -5.66 14.96 11.38
C ALA A 312 -6.21 15.45 10.03
N GLY A 313 -7.14 16.41 10.02
CA GLY A 313 -7.59 17.03 8.76
C GLY A 313 -6.45 17.73 8.02
N LEU A 314 -5.63 18.49 8.75
CA LEU A 314 -4.47 19.20 8.18
C LEU A 314 -3.40 18.25 7.63
N SER A 315 -3.20 17.06 8.21
CA SER A 315 -2.25 16.08 7.66
C SER A 315 -2.67 15.61 6.26
N PHE A 316 -3.96 15.51 5.98
CA PHE A 316 -4.48 15.15 4.66
C PHE A 316 -4.42 16.30 3.66
N VAL A 317 -4.52 17.55 4.11
CA VAL A 317 -4.23 18.71 3.26
C VAL A 317 -2.77 18.67 2.81
N ALA A 318 -1.83 18.41 3.73
CA ALA A 318 -0.42 18.26 3.39
C ALA A 318 -0.18 17.10 2.40
N ALA A 319 -0.81 15.95 2.64
CA ALA A 319 -0.72 14.80 1.74
C ALA A 319 -1.30 15.06 0.34
N GLY A 320 -2.41 15.80 0.26
CA GLY A 320 -3.02 16.19 -1.02
C GLY A 320 -2.16 17.18 -1.80
N LEU A 321 -1.55 18.17 -1.14
CA LEU A 321 -0.62 19.11 -1.78
C LEU A 321 0.61 18.40 -2.34
N LEU A 322 1.13 17.40 -1.61
CA LEU A 322 2.24 16.58 -2.08
C LEU A 322 1.83 15.71 -3.28
N GLU A 323 0.62 15.13 -3.26
CA GLU A 323 0.12 14.29 -4.36
C GLU A 323 -0.05 15.08 -5.65
N ILE A 324 -0.55 16.32 -5.59
CA ILE A 324 -0.65 17.20 -6.77
C ILE A 324 0.70 17.39 -7.45
N LYS A 325 1.78 17.50 -6.65
CA LYS A 325 3.12 17.65 -7.22
C LYS A 325 3.68 16.33 -7.76
N LEU A 326 3.34 15.20 -7.13
CA LEU A 326 3.71 13.87 -7.61
C LEU A 326 3.01 13.49 -8.91
N GLU A 327 1.75 13.92 -9.10
CA GLU A 327 0.95 13.62 -10.30
C GLU A 327 1.63 14.10 -11.60
N GLU A 328 2.42 15.17 -11.54
CA GLU A 328 3.23 15.64 -12.68
C GLU A 328 4.24 14.59 -13.17
N THR A 329 4.64 13.64 -12.32
CA THR A 329 5.61 12.57 -12.64
C THR A 329 4.96 11.23 -12.99
N TYR A 330 3.63 11.16 -12.97
CA TYR A 330 2.91 9.91 -13.24
C TYR A 330 2.85 9.62 -14.75
N PRO A 331 2.93 8.33 -15.12
CA PRO A 331 2.67 7.95 -16.50
C PRO A 331 1.23 8.30 -16.86
N VAL A 332 1.05 8.98 -18.00
CA VAL A 332 -0.29 9.21 -18.55
C VAL A 332 -0.79 7.89 -19.12
N LEU A 333 -1.74 7.25 -18.44
CA LEU A 333 -2.33 5.99 -18.90
C LEU A 333 -3.54 6.22 -19.83
N PRO A 334 -3.82 5.31 -20.79
CA PRO A 334 -5.03 5.36 -21.60
C PRO A 334 -6.29 5.24 -20.73
N ARG A 335 -7.35 5.97 -21.11
CA ARG A 335 -8.67 5.89 -20.47
C ARG A 335 -9.54 4.79 -21.12
N TYR A 336 -10.69 4.51 -20.52
CA TYR A 336 -11.69 3.62 -21.13
C TYR A 336 -12.09 4.12 -22.53
N GLY A 337 -12.12 3.22 -23.51
CA GLY A 337 -12.35 3.56 -24.93
C GLY A 337 -11.12 4.13 -25.66
N GLU A 338 -9.95 4.19 -25.02
CA GLU A 338 -8.71 4.70 -25.60
C GLU A 338 -7.56 3.68 -25.47
N ALA A 339 -6.58 3.81 -26.37
CA ALA A 339 -5.28 3.16 -26.35
C ALA A 339 -4.18 4.20 -26.61
N GLN A 340 -2.92 3.81 -26.40
CA GLN A 340 -1.76 4.61 -26.76
C GLN A 340 -0.86 3.87 -27.74
N LEU A 341 -0.30 4.60 -28.69
CA LEU A 341 0.66 4.08 -29.66
C LEU A 341 1.99 4.82 -29.50
N ASN A 342 3.04 4.09 -29.11
CA ASN A 342 4.40 4.62 -29.04
C ASN A 342 5.16 4.20 -30.29
N ILE A 343 5.63 5.14 -31.10
CA ILE A 343 6.36 4.83 -32.32
C ILE A 343 7.83 5.16 -32.13
N ILE A 344 8.69 4.18 -32.36
CA ILE A 344 10.14 4.27 -32.13
C ILE A 344 10.85 4.26 -33.48
N ASN A 345 11.62 5.30 -33.77
CA ASN A 345 12.43 5.38 -34.99
C ASN A 345 13.85 4.85 -34.74
N THR A 346 14.22 3.69 -35.28
CA THR A 346 15.60 3.17 -35.19
C THR A 346 16.50 3.59 -36.35
N LEU A 347 15.96 4.32 -37.34
CA LEU A 347 16.73 4.70 -38.52
C LEU A 347 17.66 5.89 -38.23
N PRO A 348 18.77 6.00 -38.97
CA PRO A 348 19.72 7.12 -38.84
C PRO A 348 19.21 8.42 -39.49
N CYS A 349 17.90 8.56 -39.73
CA CYS A 349 17.27 9.67 -40.44
C CYS A 349 15.89 9.98 -39.86
N ASP A 350 15.38 11.15 -40.19
CA ASP A 350 14.05 11.59 -39.79
C ASP A 350 12.98 10.90 -40.63
N VAL A 351 11.87 10.56 -39.98
CA VAL A 351 10.80 9.75 -40.56
C VAL A 351 9.47 10.46 -40.35
N ASP A 352 8.68 10.56 -41.42
CA ASP A 352 7.33 11.12 -41.36
C ASP A 352 6.33 9.99 -41.14
N VAL A 353 5.60 10.05 -40.03
CA VAL A 353 4.56 9.09 -39.69
C VAL A 353 3.19 9.75 -39.77
N VAL A 354 2.31 9.16 -40.56
CA VAL A 354 0.90 9.53 -40.60
C VAL A 354 0.16 8.68 -39.58
N ASN A 355 -0.32 9.36 -38.55
CA ASN A 355 -1.15 8.78 -37.50
C ASN A 355 -2.51 8.31 -38.08
N PRO A 356 -3.15 7.30 -37.49
CA PRO A 356 -4.58 6.97 -37.67
C PRO A 356 -5.56 8.15 -37.78
N PHE A 357 -5.25 9.33 -37.22
CA PHE A 357 -6.03 10.58 -37.36
C PHE A 357 -5.68 11.42 -38.61
N ASN A 358 -4.91 10.90 -39.55
CA ASN A 358 -4.35 11.60 -40.73
C ASN A 358 -3.49 12.83 -40.40
N LYS A 359 -2.89 12.87 -39.21
CA LYS A 359 -1.91 13.90 -38.84
C LYS A 359 -0.50 13.40 -39.15
N LEU A 360 0.26 14.21 -39.87
CA LEU A 360 1.68 13.95 -40.15
C LEU A 360 2.52 14.40 -38.96
N GLN A 361 3.36 13.50 -38.46
CA GLN A 361 4.30 13.74 -37.38
C GLN A 361 5.69 13.35 -37.84
N ASN A 362 6.64 14.27 -37.73
CA ASN A 362 8.04 13.96 -37.97
C ASN A 362 8.66 13.41 -36.67
N ILE A 363 9.40 12.30 -36.79
CA ILE A 363 10.13 11.66 -35.70
C ILE A 363 11.61 11.63 -36.07
N SER A 364 12.44 12.29 -35.26
CA SER A 364 13.88 12.37 -35.50
C SER A 364 14.56 11.01 -35.34
N SER A 365 15.79 10.89 -35.85
CA SER A 365 16.60 9.68 -35.69
C SER A 365 16.76 9.26 -34.22
N ALA A 366 16.55 7.97 -33.93
CA ALA A 366 16.66 7.37 -32.60
C ALA A 366 15.68 7.92 -31.54
N GLU A 367 14.68 8.73 -31.93
CA GLU A 367 13.65 9.25 -31.04
C GLU A 367 12.36 8.43 -31.12
N ASN A 368 11.51 8.60 -30.11
CA ASN A 368 10.17 8.03 -30.09
C ASN A 368 9.10 9.11 -29.94
N TYR A 369 7.91 8.83 -30.44
CA TYR A 369 6.76 9.70 -30.32
C TYR A 369 5.53 8.92 -29.87
N VAL A 370 4.85 9.43 -28.84
CA VAL A 370 3.67 8.78 -28.25
C VAL A 370 2.39 9.47 -28.73
N PHE A 371 1.63 8.75 -29.55
CA PHE A 371 0.26 9.13 -29.90
C PHE A 371 -0.70 8.75 -28.77
N ARG A 372 -1.20 9.77 -28.10
CA ARG A 372 -2.16 9.64 -27.00
C ARG A 372 -3.60 9.60 -27.53
N ALA A 373 -4.48 8.95 -26.77
CA ALA A 373 -5.93 8.91 -27.01
C ALA A 373 -6.32 8.35 -28.39
N VAL A 374 -5.71 7.23 -28.80
CA VAL A 374 -6.14 6.49 -29.99
C VAL A 374 -7.45 5.79 -29.66
N SER A 375 -8.53 6.08 -30.39
CA SER A 375 -9.82 5.44 -30.15
C SER A 375 -9.69 3.92 -30.25
N ALA A 376 -9.98 3.22 -29.15
CA ALA A 376 -9.88 1.77 -29.10
C ALA A 376 -11.13 1.15 -28.47
N LYS A 377 -11.61 0.07 -29.07
CA LYS A 377 -12.62 -0.83 -28.49
C LYS A 377 -12.01 -2.22 -28.41
N ASN A 378 -12.81 -3.27 -28.27
CA ASN A 378 -12.31 -4.63 -28.48
C ASN A 378 -11.85 -4.80 -29.95
N TYR A 379 -10.54 -4.85 -30.16
CA TYR A 379 -9.89 -5.13 -31.45
C TYR A 379 -10.15 -4.11 -32.56
N THR A 380 -9.79 -2.85 -32.32
CA THR A 380 -9.80 -1.81 -33.36
C THR A 380 -8.50 -1.84 -34.18
N SER A 381 -8.63 -1.99 -35.50
CA SER A 381 -7.50 -1.88 -36.43
C SER A 381 -7.25 -0.42 -36.80
N ASN A 382 -6.06 0.06 -36.51
CA ASN A 382 -5.59 1.40 -36.85
C ASN A 382 -4.46 1.30 -37.88
N GLU A 383 -4.60 1.97 -39.01
CA GLU A 383 -3.55 1.96 -40.05
C GLU A 383 -2.53 3.07 -39.80
N ILE A 384 -1.26 2.72 -39.90
CA ILE A 384 -0.13 3.63 -39.76
C ILE A 384 0.65 3.61 -41.07
N PHE A 385 0.92 4.79 -41.61
CA PHE A 385 1.78 4.96 -42.78
C PHE A 385 3.06 5.67 -42.39
N VAL A 386 4.19 5.12 -42.82
CA VAL A 386 5.52 5.64 -42.50
C VAL A 386 6.25 5.92 -43.79
N PHE A 387 6.76 7.14 -43.93
CA PHE A 387 7.49 7.63 -45.09
C PHE A 387 8.89 8.07 -44.70
N THR A 388 9.89 7.66 -45.47
CA THR A 388 11.29 7.99 -45.23
C THR A 388 11.92 8.63 -46.47
N PRO A 389 12.99 9.42 -46.32
CA PRO A 389 13.78 9.81 -47.49
C PRO A 389 14.46 8.57 -48.10
N LYS A 390 14.58 8.53 -49.44
CA LYS A 390 15.26 7.43 -50.16
C LYS A 390 16.71 7.22 -49.71
N ASN A 391 17.35 8.29 -49.26
CA ASN A 391 18.72 8.29 -48.77
C ASN A 391 18.72 8.70 -47.29
N CYS A 392 18.85 7.72 -46.41
CA CYS A 392 18.91 7.89 -44.96
C CYS A 392 20.37 7.79 -44.50
N ASN A 393 21.12 8.89 -44.62
CA ASN A 393 22.56 8.92 -44.37
C ASN A 393 23.30 7.81 -45.16
N ASN A 394 23.78 6.77 -44.47
CA ASN A 394 24.50 5.65 -45.08
C ASN A 394 23.58 4.53 -45.61
N LEU A 395 22.28 4.60 -45.32
CA LEU A 395 21.29 3.59 -45.69
C LEU A 395 20.48 4.04 -46.92
N LYS A 396 20.56 3.28 -48.00
CA LYS A 396 19.77 3.51 -49.23
C LYS A 396 18.56 2.58 -49.26
N LEU A 397 17.38 3.13 -48.99
CA LEU A 397 16.13 2.36 -48.97
C LEU A 397 15.58 2.18 -50.39
N ARG A 398 15.30 0.94 -50.78
CA ARG A 398 14.69 0.63 -52.09
C ARG A 398 13.21 1.05 -52.15
N VAL A 399 12.52 0.92 -51.02
CA VAL A 399 11.10 1.27 -50.86
C VAL A 399 10.99 2.19 -49.64
N PRO A 400 10.86 3.52 -49.85
CA PRO A 400 10.87 4.53 -48.79
C PRO A 400 9.52 4.68 -48.06
N GLY A 401 8.70 3.64 -48.05
CA GLY A 401 7.35 3.68 -47.47
C GLY A 401 6.89 2.32 -46.98
N ALA A 402 6.25 2.29 -45.82
CA ALA A 402 5.69 1.09 -45.22
C ALA A 402 4.32 1.39 -44.60
N ARG A 403 3.45 0.38 -44.60
CA ARG A 403 2.12 0.42 -43.98
C ARG A 403 1.97 -0.73 -43.01
N LEU A 404 1.34 -0.48 -41.86
CA LEU A 404 1.07 -1.50 -40.85
C LEU A 404 -0.29 -1.27 -40.22
N ASN A 405 -1.05 -2.36 -40.08
CA ASN A 405 -2.33 -2.36 -39.39
C ASN A 405 -2.06 -2.79 -37.94
N VAL A 406 -2.25 -1.86 -37.00
CA VAL A 406 -2.03 -2.09 -35.58
C VAL A 406 -3.37 -2.38 -34.91
N PHE A 407 -3.48 -3.55 -34.30
CA PHE A 407 -4.65 -3.93 -33.52
C PHE A 407 -4.50 -3.38 -32.10
N THR A 408 -5.44 -2.52 -31.71
CA THR A 408 -5.46 -1.85 -30.41
C THR A 408 -6.63 -2.37 -29.58
N SER A 409 -6.43 -2.50 -28.28
CA SER A 409 -7.48 -2.77 -27.30
C SER A 409 -7.51 -1.68 -26.24
N GLU A 410 -8.65 -1.53 -25.57
CA GLU A 410 -8.81 -0.56 -24.49
C GLU A 410 -7.75 -0.74 -23.40
N LEU A 411 -7.29 0.39 -22.83
CA LEU A 411 -6.32 0.44 -21.73
C LEU A 411 -4.92 -0.09 -22.06
N GLN A 412 -4.62 -0.38 -23.34
CA GLN A 412 -3.31 -0.86 -23.77
C GLN A 412 -2.42 0.24 -24.34
N VAL A 413 -1.12 0.10 -24.09
CA VAL A 413 -0.05 0.89 -24.69
C VAL A 413 0.72 -0.04 -25.61
N ILE A 414 0.80 0.27 -26.90
CA ILE A 414 1.46 -0.59 -27.88
C ILE A 414 2.60 0.18 -28.52
N SER A 415 3.80 -0.41 -28.50
CA SER A 415 4.95 0.14 -29.23
C SER A 415 5.05 -0.43 -30.65
N VAL A 416 5.33 0.44 -31.61
CA VAL A 416 5.63 0.12 -33.00
C VAL A 416 7.06 0.55 -33.30
N ILE A 417 7.88 -0.39 -33.76
CA ILE A 417 9.29 -0.15 -34.07
C ILE A 417 9.43 0.01 -35.58
N ILE A 418 10.01 1.13 -36.01
CA ILE A 418 10.40 1.39 -37.39
C ILE A 418 11.84 0.93 -37.55
N SER A 419 12.08 0.01 -38.47
CA SER A 419 13.40 -0.55 -38.70
C SER A 419 13.66 -0.78 -40.19
N SER A 420 14.90 -1.13 -40.54
CA SER A 420 15.23 -1.57 -41.89
C SER A 420 15.92 -2.92 -41.88
N THR A 421 15.45 -3.83 -42.73
CA THR A 421 16.17 -5.06 -43.06
C THR A 421 16.33 -5.17 -44.57
N ASN A 422 17.52 -5.56 -45.03
CA ASN A 422 17.84 -5.71 -46.45
C ASN A 422 17.47 -4.48 -47.32
N ASN A 423 17.71 -3.27 -46.82
CA ASN A 423 17.39 -1.99 -47.49
C ASN A 423 15.89 -1.78 -47.79
N LYS A 424 15.01 -2.45 -47.04
CA LYS A 424 13.56 -2.22 -47.04
C LYS A 424 13.13 -1.69 -45.68
N LEU A 425 12.15 -0.79 -45.69
CA LEU A 425 11.52 -0.29 -44.47
C LEU A 425 10.54 -1.33 -43.94
N GLU A 426 10.59 -1.58 -42.64
CA GLU A 426 9.70 -2.54 -41.98
C GLU A 426 9.20 -2.00 -40.65
N LEU A 427 7.97 -2.37 -40.34
CA LEU A 427 7.24 -1.96 -39.15
C LEU A 427 6.86 -3.22 -38.37
N SER A 428 7.17 -3.23 -37.07
CA SER A 428 6.88 -4.37 -36.20
C SER A 428 6.24 -3.90 -34.90
N THR A 429 5.16 -4.57 -34.49
CA THR A 429 4.45 -4.31 -33.23
C THR A 429 5.03 -5.13 -32.10
N VAL A 430 5.19 -4.52 -30.93
CA VAL A 430 5.60 -5.18 -29.69
C VAL A 430 4.34 -5.62 -28.90
N GLU A 431 4.48 -6.62 -28.03
CA GLU A 431 3.45 -6.89 -27.01
C GLU A 431 3.26 -5.65 -26.11
N PRO A 432 2.06 -5.44 -25.52
CA PRO A 432 1.73 -4.22 -24.79
C PRO A 432 2.74 -3.84 -23.73
N ASP A 433 3.05 -2.55 -23.65
CA ASP A 433 3.97 -1.98 -22.68
C ASP A 433 3.31 -1.74 -21.33
N GLU A 434 4.08 -1.96 -20.27
CA GLU A 434 3.68 -1.67 -18.90
C GLU A 434 4.30 -0.35 -18.49
N LEU A 435 3.51 0.73 -18.46
CA LEU A 435 4.00 2.06 -18.06
C LEU A 435 4.00 2.28 -16.54
N GLU A 436 3.34 1.41 -15.78
CA GLU A 436 3.21 1.55 -14.33
C GLU A 436 4.56 1.32 -13.61
N LYS A 437 4.93 2.31 -12.79
CA LYS A 437 6.11 2.23 -11.91
C LYS A 437 6.00 1.05 -10.95
N SER A 438 7.13 0.47 -10.54
CA SER A 438 7.11 -0.57 -9.50
C SER A 438 6.66 0.01 -8.16
N LEU A 439 5.87 -0.76 -7.43
CA LEU A 439 5.42 -0.42 -6.08
C LEU A 439 6.49 -0.68 -5.01
N SER A 440 7.56 -1.40 -5.35
CA SER A 440 8.77 -1.44 -4.53
C SER A 440 9.61 -0.17 -4.67
N GLY A 441 9.28 0.71 -5.62
CA GLY A 441 10.06 1.89 -6.00
C GLY A 441 11.27 1.57 -6.89
N LYS A 442 11.50 0.29 -7.23
CA LYS A 442 12.61 -0.16 -8.08
C LYS A 442 12.40 0.20 -9.56
N PRO A 443 13.49 0.43 -10.32
CA PRO A 443 13.42 0.51 -11.78
C PRO A 443 12.91 -0.78 -12.40
N LYS A 444 12.14 -0.66 -13.49
CA LYS A 444 11.79 -1.78 -14.36
C LYS A 444 12.56 -1.70 -15.67
N LEU A 445 13.04 -2.83 -16.17
CA LEU A 445 13.69 -2.93 -17.48
C LEU A 445 13.07 -4.04 -18.31
N ARG A 446 12.75 -3.71 -19.56
CA ARG A 446 12.43 -4.67 -20.62
C ARG A 446 13.50 -4.64 -21.70
N VAL A 447 13.84 -5.78 -22.27
CA VAL A 447 14.73 -5.89 -23.43
C VAL A 447 13.90 -6.21 -24.67
N LEU A 448 14.09 -5.43 -25.73
CA LEU A 448 13.52 -5.66 -27.05
C LEU A 448 14.67 -5.96 -28.01
N LEU A 449 14.62 -7.13 -28.65
CA LEU A 449 15.61 -7.54 -29.63
C LEU A 449 14.97 -7.68 -31.00
N LEU A 450 15.49 -6.91 -31.96
CA LEU A 450 15.16 -6.97 -33.37
C LEU A 450 16.28 -7.71 -34.13
N GLN A 451 15.91 -8.78 -34.85
CA GLN A 451 16.83 -9.63 -35.60
C GLN A 451 16.60 -9.46 -37.10
N SER A 452 17.65 -9.17 -37.86
CA SER A 452 17.55 -9.01 -39.32
C SER A 452 17.32 -10.35 -40.07
N SER A 453 17.90 -11.46 -39.58
CA SER A 453 17.71 -12.80 -40.15
C SER A 453 17.53 -13.87 -39.05
N PRO A 454 16.30 -14.38 -38.83
CA PRO A 454 16.00 -15.40 -37.82
C PRO A 454 16.39 -16.81 -38.31
N SER A 455 17.68 -17.03 -38.57
CA SER A 455 18.21 -18.32 -39.04
C SER A 455 18.97 -19.05 -37.92
N ASN A 456 18.29 -19.87 -37.10
CA ASN A 456 18.88 -20.72 -36.04
C ASN A 456 19.99 -20.03 -35.21
N LYS A 457 19.83 -18.74 -34.91
CA LYS A 457 20.74 -17.98 -34.04
C LYS A 457 20.15 -17.98 -32.64
N ASN A 458 20.80 -18.68 -31.72
CA ASN A 458 20.49 -18.53 -30.30
C ASN A 458 21.24 -17.28 -29.80
N ILE A 459 20.50 -16.19 -29.62
CA ILE A 459 21.00 -14.92 -29.09
C ILE A 459 20.55 -14.82 -27.65
N ALA A 460 21.49 -14.57 -26.74
CA ALA A 460 21.21 -14.31 -25.34
C ALA A 460 21.73 -12.92 -24.97
N VAL A 461 20.84 -12.09 -24.42
CA VAL A 461 21.18 -10.78 -23.86
C VAL A 461 21.39 -10.96 -22.36
N ASN A 462 22.62 -10.76 -21.90
CA ASN A 462 22.99 -10.84 -20.50
C ASN A 462 23.14 -9.45 -19.93
N ILE A 463 22.44 -9.15 -18.84
CA ILE A 463 22.55 -7.90 -18.11
C ILE A 463 23.19 -8.19 -16.77
N HIS A 464 24.36 -7.61 -16.53
CA HIS A 464 25.14 -7.77 -15.31
C HIS A 464 25.17 -6.45 -14.52
N GLY A 465 24.68 -6.50 -13.29
CA GLY A 465 24.77 -5.40 -12.33
C GLY A 465 25.40 -5.86 -11.02
N GLY A 466 26.47 -5.18 -10.60
CA GLY A 466 27.18 -5.54 -9.38
C GLY A 466 27.66 -7.00 -9.33
N VAL A 467 27.79 -7.56 -8.13
CA VAL A 467 28.38 -8.90 -7.90
C VAL A 467 27.34 -10.05 -8.00
N LEU A 468 26.04 -9.75 -7.86
CA LEU A 468 24.98 -10.77 -7.67
C LEU A 468 23.76 -10.66 -8.61
N SER A 469 23.55 -9.54 -9.32
CA SER A 469 22.37 -9.40 -10.20
C SER A 469 22.74 -9.65 -11.66
N SER A 470 22.30 -10.80 -12.19
CA SER A 470 22.49 -11.19 -13.59
C SER A 470 21.17 -11.65 -14.17
N HIS A 471 20.65 -10.93 -15.16
CA HIS A 471 19.44 -11.31 -15.88
C HIS A 471 19.79 -11.70 -17.30
N THR A 472 19.32 -12.87 -17.73
CA THR A 472 19.56 -13.40 -19.09
C THR A 472 18.24 -13.53 -19.83
N PHE A 473 18.14 -12.86 -20.97
CA PHE A 473 17.05 -13.03 -21.93
C PHE A 473 17.53 -13.87 -23.10
N ASN A 474 17.00 -15.10 -23.20
CA ASN A 474 17.19 -15.96 -24.36
C ASN A 474 16.13 -15.62 -25.41
N ALA A 475 16.56 -14.98 -26.49
CA ALA A 475 15.64 -14.54 -27.51
C ALA A 475 15.11 -15.74 -28.34
N PRO A 476 13.78 -15.91 -28.48
CA PRO A 476 13.24 -16.88 -29.41
C PRO A 476 13.61 -16.52 -30.86
N ASN A 477 13.58 -17.51 -31.76
CA ASN A 477 13.88 -17.31 -33.18
C ASN A 477 12.71 -16.60 -33.89
N LYS A 478 12.50 -15.32 -33.54
CA LYS A 478 11.49 -14.40 -34.06
C LYS A 478 12.18 -13.10 -34.45
N LYS A 479 11.66 -12.45 -35.48
CA LYS A 479 12.19 -11.16 -35.98
C LYS A 479 12.20 -10.08 -34.91
N LEU A 480 11.14 -9.99 -34.12
CA LEU A 480 11.06 -9.13 -32.95
C LEU A 480 10.74 -10.01 -31.74
N SER A 481 11.51 -9.85 -30.68
CA SER A 481 11.33 -10.57 -29.43
C SER A 481 11.46 -9.62 -28.26
N SER A 482 10.71 -9.90 -27.20
CA SER A 482 10.68 -9.09 -25.99
C SER A 482 10.86 -9.96 -24.75
N SER A 483 11.60 -9.45 -23.78
CA SER A 483 11.64 -10.03 -22.44
C SER A 483 10.39 -9.63 -21.64
N VAL A 484 10.21 -10.32 -20.52
CA VAL A 484 9.38 -9.83 -19.41
C VAL A 484 10.07 -8.62 -18.77
N TYR A 485 9.31 -7.74 -18.12
CA TYR A 485 9.87 -6.67 -17.30
C TYR A 485 10.59 -7.26 -16.08
N TRP A 486 11.83 -6.85 -15.86
CA TRP A 486 12.61 -7.19 -14.67
C TRP A 486 12.66 -5.99 -13.73
N GLU A 487 12.47 -6.23 -12.43
CA GLU A 487 12.77 -5.22 -11.41
C GLU A 487 14.27 -5.24 -11.11
N LEU A 488 14.93 -4.12 -11.35
CA LEU A 488 16.36 -3.96 -11.11
C LEU A 488 16.60 -3.21 -9.80
N ASP A 489 17.78 -3.39 -9.21
CA ASP A 489 18.24 -2.45 -8.19
C ASP A 489 18.76 -1.17 -8.89
N PRO A 490 18.64 0.01 -8.27
CA PRO A 490 19.14 1.24 -8.89
C PRO A 490 20.68 1.19 -9.00
N GLY A 491 21.22 1.54 -10.17
CA GLY A 491 22.66 1.46 -10.39
C GLY A 491 23.09 1.38 -11.85
N ARG A 492 24.38 1.12 -12.05
CA ARG A 492 24.97 0.88 -13.38
C ARG A 492 24.93 -0.60 -13.70
N TYR A 493 24.48 -0.91 -14.91
CA TYR A 493 24.44 -2.26 -15.44
C TYR A 493 25.16 -2.31 -16.78
N ASN A 494 25.93 -3.38 -16.97
CA ASN A 494 26.59 -3.66 -18.23
C ASN A 494 25.80 -4.77 -18.92
N TYR A 495 25.33 -4.53 -20.13
CA TYR A 495 24.68 -5.56 -20.92
C TYR A 495 25.61 -6.06 -22.02
N SER A 496 25.52 -7.36 -22.30
CA SER A 496 26.27 -8.00 -23.36
C SER A 496 25.39 -8.90 -24.21
N LEU A 497 25.68 -8.93 -25.52
CA LEU A 497 25.09 -9.90 -26.42
C LEU A 497 26.04 -11.08 -26.59
N SER A 498 25.49 -12.29 -26.40
CA SER A 498 26.20 -13.55 -26.59
C SER A 498 25.55 -14.36 -27.71
N PHE A 499 26.41 -14.91 -28.58
CA PHE A 499 26.02 -15.72 -29.73
C PHE A 499 26.56 -17.13 -29.54
N SER A 500 25.71 -18.15 -29.71
CA SER A 500 26.05 -19.56 -29.41
C SER A 500 27.28 -20.15 -30.14
N LYS A 501 27.79 -19.53 -31.21
CA LYS A 501 28.87 -20.10 -32.04
C LYS A 501 30.21 -19.34 -32.01
N THR A 502 30.30 -18.18 -31.37
CA THR A 502 31.54 -17.36 -31.39
C THR A 502 31.72 -16.60 -30.08
N ILE A 503 32.79 -16.93 -29.36
CA ILE A 503 33.21 -16.28 -28.10
C ILE A 503 33.78 -14.86 -28.33
N LEU A 504 34.04 -14.47 -29.59
CA LEU A 504 34.92 -13.34 -29.91
C LEU A 504 34.23 -11.97 -30.13
N ASN A 505 32.91 -11.90 -30.33
CA ASN A 505 32.20 -10.64 -30.56
C ASN A 505 31.08 -10.43 -29.54
N THR A 506 31.45 -10.15 -28.29
CA THR A 506 30.47 -9.65 -27.31
C THR A 506 30.37 -8.14 -27.44
N TYR A 507 29.24 -7.66 -27.98
CA TYR A 507 28.91 -6.25 -27.83
C TYR A 507 28.68 -5.97 -26.36
N GLN A 508 29.26 -4.89 -25.84
CA GLN A 508 29.06 -4.43 -24.47
C GLN A 508 28.52 -3.00 -24.50
N GLY A 509 27.45 -2.76 -23.73
CA GLY A 509 26.93 -1.43 -23.49
C GLY A 509 26.65 -1.23 -22.00
N GLU A 510 26.51 0.02 -21.60
CA GLU A 510 26.20 0.40 -20.23
C GLU A 510 24.84 1.09 -20.17
N ILE A 511 24.06 0.77 -19.14
CA ILE A 511 22.80 1.44 -18.81
C ILE A 511 22.83 1.91 -17.36
N TYR A 512 22.13 3.01 -17.08
CA TYR A 512 21.94 3.51 -15.73
C TYR A 512 20.46 3.45 -15.39
N ALA A 513 20.13 2.67 -14.36
CA ALA A 513 18.76 2.46 -13.90
C ALA A 513 18.48 3.35 -12.67
N GLU A 514 17.56 4.31 -12.82
CA GLU A 514 17.13 5.20 -11.75
C GLU A 514 15.82 4.72 -11.09
N LEU A 515 15.58 5.12 -9.83
CA LEU A 515 14.42 4.67 -9.06
C LEU A 515 13.09 5.07 -9.71
N GLY A 516 12.15 4.13 -9.70
CA GLY A 516 10.80 4.32 -10.22
C GLY A 516 10.70 4.52 -11.73
N ALA A 517 11.80 4.51 -12.48
CA ALA A 517 11.76 4.60 -13.93
C ALA A 517 11.37 3.26 -14.57
N VAL A 518 10.70 3.33 -15.72
CA VAL A 518 10.42 2.17 -16.56
C VAL A 518 11.20 2.33 -17.86
N TYR A 519 12.09 1.38 -18.12
CA TYR A 519 12.98 1.41 -19.27
C TYR A 519 12.67 0.28 -20.27
N SER A 520 12.89 0.58 -21.54
CA SER A 520 12.88 -0.38 -22.63
C SER A 520 14.20 -0.29 -23.40
N LEU A 521 15.05 -1.31 -23.26
CA LEU A 521 16.32 -1.41 -23.98
C LEU A 521 16.06 -2.05 -25.34
N LEU A 522 16.18 -1.27 -26.40
CA LEU A 522 16.04 -1.75 -27.77
C LEU A 522 17.41 -2.06 -28.36
N ILE A 523 17.58 -3.26 -28.89
CA ILE A 523 18.80 -3.74 -29.53
C ILE A 523 18.44 -4.28 -30.92
N GLN A 524 19.14 -3.79 -31.94
CA GLN A 524 19.01 -4.25 -33.32
C GLN A 524 20.27 -5.03 -33.72
N GLU A 525 20.08 -6.31 -34.02
CA GLU A 525 21.12 -7.23 -34.47
C GLU A 525 21.10 -7.39 -35.98
N ILE A 526 22.29 -7.24 -36.59
CA ILE A 526 22.56 -7.55 -38.00
C ILE A 526 23.84 -8.37 -38.07
N ASP A 527 23.77 -9.55 -38.70
CA ASP A 527 24.92 -10.40 -39.02
C ASP A 527 25.94 -10.61 -37.88
N TYR A 528 25.46 -10.98 -36.69
CA TYR A 528 26.27 -11.22 -35.48
C TYR A 528 26.93 -9.95 -34.90
N GLY A 529 26.48 -8.76 -35.31
CA GLY A 529 26.83 -7.47 -34.75
C GLY A 529 25.59 -6.70 -34.27
N VAL A 530 25.83 -5.68 -33.43
CA VAL A 530 24.79 -4.73 -33.00
C VAL A 530 24.91 -3.47 -33.84
N GLU A 531 23.87 -3.16 -34.60
CA GLU A 531 23.83 -1.95 -35.45
C GLU A 531 23.31 -0.74 -34.66
N PHE A 532 22.31 -0.97 -33.80
CA PHE A 532 21.68 0.06 -32.99
C PHE A 532 21.38 -0.50 -31.61
N SER A 533 21.72 0.27 -30.57
CA SER A 533 21.17 0.02 -29.24
C SER A 533 20.90 1.33 -28.52
N LYS A 534 19.74 1.42 -27.87
CA LYS A 534 19.33 2.59 -27.10
C LYS A 534 18.39 2.20 -25.97
N LEU A 535 18.60 2.82 -24.82
CA LEU A 535 17.69 2.73 -23.68
C LEU A 535 16.61 3.82 -23.84
N TYR A 536 15.36 3.40 -23.93
CA TYR A 536 14.22 4.31 -23.95
C TYR A 536 13.61 4.42 -22.57
N GLU A 537 13.37 5.65 -22.12
CA GLU A 537 12.66 5.95 -20.89
C GLU A 537 11.16 5.99 -21.19
N MET A 538 10.46 4.90 -20.86
CA MET A 538 9.02 4.80 -21.07
C MET A 538 8.25 5.60 -20.01
N THR A 539 8.74 5.55 -18.77
CA THR A 539 8.23 6.34 -17.65
C THR A 539 9.40 6.96 -16.90
N PRO A 540 9.38 8.28 -16.62
CA PRO A 540 10.50 8.99 -16.01
C PRO A 540 10.74 8.56 -14.55
N PRO A 541 11.99 8.69 -14.06
CA PRO A 541 12.35 8.37 -12.68
C PRO A 541 11.63 9.24 -11.65
N ASN A 542 11.64 8.79 -10.40
CA ASN A 542 11.10 9.56 -9.28
C ASN A 542 12.04 10.72 -8.93
N THR A 543 11.53 11.95 -8.91
CA THR A 543 12.32 13.16 -8.65
C THR A 543 12.06 13.77 -7.27
N ILE A 544 10.88 13.53 -6.69
CA ILE A 544 10.48 14.11 -5.41
C ILE A 544 10.94 13.21 -4.28
N HIS A 545 11.74 13.74 -3.37
CA HIS A 545 12.30 12.98 -2.25
C HIS A 545 11.24 12.60 -1.21
N MET A 546 11.27 11.35 -0.74
CA MET A 546 10.41 10.79 0.31
C MET A 546 10.36 11.60 1.63
N VAL A 547 11.37 12.42 1.93
CA VAL A 547 11.39 13.32 3.11
C VAL A 547 10.20 14.28 3.13
N TRP A 548 9.62 14.61 1.97
CA TRP A 548 8.41 15.44 1.89
C TRP A 548 7.15 14.78 2.48
N LEU A 549 7.20 13.49 2.84
CA LEU A 549 6.16 12.84 3.64
C LEU A 549 6.24 13.19 5.13
N LEU A 550 7.36 13.72 5.63
CA LEU A 550 7.50 14.00 7.07
C LEU A 550 6.44 14.98 7.60
N PRO A 551 6.06 16.08 6.92
CA PRO A 551 5.04 16.99 7.43
C PRO A 551 3.68 16.32 7.70
N GLN A 552 3.17 15.48 6.79
CA GLN A 552 1.91 14.76 7.01
C GLN A 552 2.04 13.73 8.15
N TYR A 553 3.18 13.04 8.26
CA TYR A 553 3.45 12.11 9.36
C TYR A 553 3.55 12.82 10.71
N VAL A 554 4.21 13.97 10.79
CA VAL A 554 4.31 14.78 12.01
C VAL A 554 2.91 15.22 12.46
N LEU A 555 2.09 15.73 11.53
CA LEU A 555 0.75 16.21 11.84
C LEU A 555 -0.17 15.08 12.33
N ILE A 556 -0.12 13.89 11.71
CA ILE A 556 -0.93 12.76 12.15
C ILE A 556 -0.44 12.19 13.49
N SER A 557 0.87 12.18 13.77
CA SER A 557 1.40 11.75 15.08
C SER A 557 1.01 12.73 16.20
N VAL A 558 1.06 14.04 15.93
CA VAL A 558 0.53 15.07 16.85
C VAL A 558 -0.95 14.83 17.10
N SER A 559 -1.72 14.57 16.03
CA SER A 559 -3.13 14.24 16.16
C SER A 559 -3.36 12.98 16.99
N GLU A 560 -2.56 11.93 16.83
CA GLU A 560 -2.67 10.70 17.60
C GLU A 560 -2.48 10.96 19.10
N VAL A 561 -1.42 11.66 19.46
CA VAL A 561 -1.13 12.03 20.86
C VAL A 561 -2.27 12.84 21.46
N MET A 562 -2.80 13.81 20.72
CA MET A 562 -3.88 14.68 21.23
C MET A 562 -5.25 14.00 21.28
N PHE A 563 -5.56 13.17 20.29
CA PHE A 563 -6.87 12.55 20.13
C PHE A 563 -7.00 11.27 20.97
N VAL A 564 -6.02 10.38 20.87
CA VAL A 564 -6.07 9.05 21.48
C VAL A 564 -5.81 9.13 22.99
N ILE A 565 -4.75 9.84 23.42
CA ILE A 565 -4.41 9.93 24.84
C ILE A 565 -5.49 10.70 25.60
N ALA A 566 -5.99 11.81 25.04
CA ALA A 566 -7.09 12.55 25.65
C ALA A 566 -8.40 11.75 25.65
N GLY A 567 -8.69 11.00 24.59
CA GLY A 567 -9.86 10.11 24.53
C GLY A 567 -9.81 8.99 25.56
N LEU A 568 -8.62 8.43 25.82
CA LEU A 568 -8.39 7.48 26.91
C LEU A 568 -8.62 8.13 28.27
N GLN A 569 -8.02 9.29 28.53
CA GLN A 569 -8.22 10.04 29.78
C GLN A 569 -9.71 10.35 30.01
N PHE A 570 -10.42 10.79 28.98
CA PHE A 570 -11.85 11.05 29.04
C PHE A 570 -12.64 9.78 29.38
N SER A 571 -12.37 8.68 28.69
CA SER A 571 -13.02 7.37 28.94
C SER A 571 -12.90 6.95 30.40
N PHE A 572 -11.70 7.05 30.98
CA PHE A 572 -11.47 6.64 32.36
C PHE A 572 -12.16 7.56 33.38
N THR A 573 -12.14 8.87 33.17
CA THR A 573 -12.76 9.83 34.10
C THR A 573 -14.29 9.68 34.16
N GLN A 574 -14.97 9.51 33.02
CA GLN A 574 -16.42 9.38 32.98
C GLN A 574 -16.93 8.07 33.60
N VAL A 575 -16.17 6.97 33.47
CA VAL A 575 -16.52 5.68 34.08
C VAL A 575 -16.49 5.73 35.62
N HIS A 576 -15.69 6.62 36.22
CA HIS A 576 -15.69 6.81 37.67
C HIS A 576 -16.87 7.64 38.18
N PHE A 577 -17.40 8.58 37.39
CA PHE A 577 -18.60 9.35 37.75
C PHE A 577 -19.91 8.55 37.61
N ALA A 578 -19.87 7.40 36.93
CA ALA A 578 -21.01 6.49 36.79
C ALA A 578 -21.13 5.43 37.90
N LYS A 579 -20.16 5.37 38.84
CA LYS A 579 -20.24 4.54 40.04
C LYS A 579 -20.85 5.30 41.19
#